data_AF-A0A6G1CMJ8-F1
#
_entry.id   AF-A0A6G1CMJ8-F1
#
_cell.length_a   1.000
_cell.length_b   1.000
_cell.length_c   1.000
_cell.angle_alpha   90.00
_cell.angle_beta   90.00
_cell.angle_gamma   90.00
#
_symmetry.space_group_name_H-M   'P 1'
#
loop_
_entity.id
_entity.type
_entity.pdbx_description
1 polymer ?
#
loop_
_entity_poly.entity_id
_entity_poly.type
_entity_poly.pdbx_seq_one_letter_code
_entity_poly.pdbx_strand_id
1 'polypeptide(L)'
;MWHSPSSRNCEFAHRFIPRCQFVHAPLHFVQEKFSTLESKETPKEDAGDREREAIDVSKTTLVEKVDAKNDDSSQNHMPAGGVRVSFRAPVDPVHEEALSILKKLQIIEKDASSSDFCTRREFARWFIKLYSIIERKRMHRIIPNILTSGSVRSAFDDIDADDPDFLYIQSLGESGIVSSKLSNFSGTSTSGSSSDNGHSNFLPDSYLSRFDLVNWKALVEHPFATEVDQKMLSKSVHILDLSAWPDVSLSILTDLMNGEHSIISKVFGNTRRLQPHKPVTKAQAAAALTSGRMEEVIRDELNRLEAENQSRLSVMGEIMDELINRGDIKRYWEDKMKKEQNREFAVDKHLQHVLQELANEKTDREKEIAILLKERTALEHQNQELMNLRSEIDGMYDRLAMESLDVMAEEQNLEKLSSDVSRKHQAVSESKSYLEAEKEALTMLRSVFIHPLPFT
;
A
#
# COMPACT_ATOMS: atom_id res chain seq x y z
N MET A 1 24.53 -60.88 16.25
CA MET A 1 23.48 -61.90 16.04
C MET A 1 22.18 -61.30 16.53
N TRP A 2 21.46 -60.57 15.68
CA TRP A 2 20.32 -61.08 14.87
C TRP A 2 19.15 -61.41 15.82
N HIS A 3 17.96 -60.79 15.81
CA HIS A 3 17.10 -60.38 14.70
C HIS A 3 15.98 -59.40 15.16
N SER A 4 15.61 -58.47 14.27
CA SER A 4 14.23 -57.96 14.14
C SER A 4 13.42 -58.85 13.17
N PRO A 5 12.08 -58.73 13.19
CA PRO A 5 11.33 -58.23 12.02
C PRO A 5 10.24 -57.19 12.44
N SER A 6 10.02 -56.04 11.79
CA SER A 6 9.41 -55.78 10.46
C SER A 6 8.03 -56.44 10.30
N SER A 7 6.90 -55.85 9.88
CA SER A 7 6.52 -54.59 9.23
C SER A 7 4.97 -54.50 9.25
N ARG A 8 4.40 -53.27 9.20
CA ARG A 8 3.17 -52.83 8.48
C ARG A 8 2.80 -51.44 9.02
N ASN A 9 3.36 -50.36 8.45
CA ASN A 9 2.80 -49.55 7.36
C ASN A 9 1.30 -49.22 7.51
N CYS A 10 0.99 -48.03 8.02
CA CYS A 10 -0.14 -47.23 7.57
C CYS A 10 0.33 -45.78 7.40
N GLU A 11 0.16 -45.31 6.19
CA GLU A 11 0.75 -44.12 5.60
C GLU A 11 0.02 -42.83 5.98
N PHE A 12 0.80 -41.76 5.84
CA PHE A 12 0.45 -40.36 5.87
C PHE A 12 -0.80 -40.01 5.05
N ALA A 13 -1.70 -39.24 5.65
CA ALA A 13 -2.60 -38.35 4.92
C ALA A 13 -2.42 -36.93 5.45
N HIS A 14 -1.65 -36.14 4.71
CA HIS A 14 -1.56 -34.69 4.84
C HIS A 14 -2.93 -34.07 4.64
N ARG A 15 -3.54 -33.55 5.71
CA ARG A 15 -4.65 -32.59 5.60
C ARG A 15 -4.08 -31.19 5.79
N PHE A 16 -3.94 -30.49 4.66
CA PHE A 16 -3.60 -29.08 4.60
C PHE A 16 -4.57 -28.28 5.48
N ILE A 17 -4.05 -27.71 6.56
CA ILE A 17 -4.71 -26.64 7.33
C ILE A 17 -4.35 -25.33 6.61
N PRO A 18 -5.31 -24.53 6.13
CA PRO A 18 -4.98 -23.22 5.60
C PRO A 18 -4.49 -22.33 6.75
N ARG A 19 -3.26 -21.85 6.64
CA ARG A 19 -2.70 -20.76 7.47
C ARG A 19 -3.63 -19.55 7.37
N CYS A 20 -4.38 -19.27 8.43
CA CYS A 20 -4.93 -17.93 8.63
C CYS A 20 -3.76 -16.99 8.94
N GLN A 21 -3.60 -16.00 8.06
CA GLN A 21 -2.66 -14.90 8.18
C GLN A 21 -2.91 -14.15 9.48
N PHE A 22 -1.82 -13.84 10.20
CA PHE A 22 -1.82 -12.89 11.30
C PHE A 22 -2.25 -11.52 10.78
N VAL A 23 -3.50 -11.13 11.02
CA VAL A 23 -3.94 -9.76 10.88
C VAL A 23 -3.76 -9.09 12.24
N HIS A 24 -2.92 -8.06 12.27
CA HIS A 24 -2.66 -7.18 13.40
C HIS A 24 -4.00 -6.63 13.95
N ALA A 25 -4.29 -6.87 15.23
CA ALA A 25 -5.47 -6.33 15.89
C ALA A 25 -5.26 -4.83 16.20
N PRO A 26 -6.21 -3.93 15.92
CA PRO A 26 -6.12 -2.53 16.34
C PRO A 26 -6.33 -2.37 17.84
N LEU A 27 -5.41 -1.63 18.48
CA LEU A 27 -5.50 -1.17 19.87
C LEU A 27 -6.64 -0.16 20.02
N HIS A 28 -7.87 -0.61 20.24
CA HIS A 28 -8.95 0.28 20.69
C HIS A 28 -9.94 -0.48 21.57
N PHE A 29 -9.49 -0.92 22.75
CA PHE A 29 -10.38 -1.48 23.77
C PHE A 29 -9.99 -1.12 25.22
N VAL A 30 -8.92 -0.35 25.44
CA VAL A 30 -8.40 -0.07 26.80
C VAL A 30 -8.66 1.38 27.26
N GLN A 31 -9.18 2.26 26.39
CA GLN A 31 -9.35 3.68 26.74
C GLN A 31 -10.68 3.98 27.48
N GLU A 32 -11.71 3.15 27.38
CA GLU A 32 -13.08 3.54 27.76
C GLU A 32 -13.47 3.24 29.22
N LYS A 33 -12.57 2.63 30.02
CA LYS A 33 -12.87 2.22 31.41
C LYS A 33 -12.22 3.09 32.49
N PHE A 34 -11.45 4.13 32.13
CA PHE A 34 -10.75 4.99 33.09
C PHE A 34 -11.16 6.47 33.10
N SER A 35 -12.16 6.88 32.31
CA SER A 35 -12.56 8.30 32.19
C SER A 35 -13.86 8.68 32.92
N THR A 36 -14.30 7.89 33.91
CA THR A 36 -15.51 8.23 34.69
C THR A 36 -15.19 8.27 36.18
N LEU A 37 -14.36 9.23 36.57
CA LEU A 37 -14.25 9.76 37.94
C LEU A 37 -13.63 11.16 37.84
N GLU A 38 -14.24 12.13 38.52
CA GLU A 38 -13.95 13.59 38.55
C GLU A 38 -14.46 14.39 37.33
N SER A 39 -15.24 15.47 37.42
CA SER A 39 -15.68 16.31 38.55
C SER A 39 -17.00 17.02 38.21
N LYS A 40 -17.77 17.31 39.25
CA LYS A 40 -19.04 18.03 39.24
C LYS A 40 -18.75 19.48 39.68
N GLU A 41 -18.99 20.47 38.83
CA GLU A 41 -19.26 21.85 39.23
C GLU A 41 -19.87 22.66 38.06
N THR A 42 -20.94 23.40 38.36
CA THR A 42 -21.58 24.46 37.57
C THR A 42 -21.61 25.73 38.46
N PRO A 43 -22.07 26.94 38.05
CA PRO A 43 -22.61 27.45 36.76
C PRO A 43 -22.14 28.89 36.35
N LYS A 44 -22.47 29.34 35.11
CA LYS A 44 -23.31 30.54 34.76
C LYS A 44 -22.92 31.31 33.47
N GLU A 45 -23.99 31.69 32.74
CA GLU A 45 -24.31 32.90 31.93
C GLU A 45 -23.17 33.60 31.15
N ASP A 46 -23.28 34.01 29.87
CA ASP A 46 -24.36 34.82 29.28
C ASP A 46 -24.29 34.92 27.73
N ALA A 47 -25.46 35.16 27.13
CA ALA A 47 -25.87 35.88 25.90
C ALA A 47 -25.05 35.88 24.59
N GLY A 48 -25.81 35.84 23.46
CA GLY A 48 -25.47 36.61 22.26
C GLY A 48 -25.98 36.08 20.91
N ASP A 49 -27.29 36.25 20.66
CA ASP A 49 -27.95 36.62 19.38
C ASP A 49 -27.38 36.20 18.01
N ARG A 50 -28.24 35.59 17.17
CA ARG A 50 -29.01 36.32 16.13
C ARG A 50 -29.91 35.41 15.30
N GLU A 51 -31.19 35.75 15.33
CA GLU A 51 -32.26 35.35 14.41
C GLU A 51 -32.07 35.90 12.98
N ARG A 52 -32.67 35.20 11.99
CA ARG A 52 -33.75 35.66 11.08
C ARG A 52 -33.92 34.62 9.97
N GLU A 53 -35.09 33.96 9.90
CA GLU A 53 -36.24 34.30 9.02
C GLU A 53 -35.93 34.16 7.51
N ALA A 54 -36.78 33.71 6.61
CA ALA A 54 -38.08 33.02 6.59
C ALA A 54 -38.43 32.93 5.07
N ILE A 55 -39.05 31.81 4.66
CA ILE A 55 -40.12 31.70 3.65
C ILE A 55 -39.86 32.22 2.22
N ASP A 56 -39.97 31.34 1.21
CA ASP A 56 -40.98 31.54 0.16
C ASP A 56 -41.41 30.22 -0.51
N VAL A 57 -42.73 30.07 -0.65
CA VAL A 57 -43.47 28.96 -1.24
C VAL A 57 -44.20 29.54 -2.44
N SER A 58 -43.96 29.02 -3.64
CA SER A 58 -44.83 29.27 -4.79
C SER A 58 -45.29 27.96 -5.41
N LYS A 59 -46.59 27.71 -5.24
CA LYS A 59 -47.41 26.79 -6.03
C LYS A 59 -47.65 27.42 -7.40
N THR A 60 -47.61 26.64 -8.47
CA THR A 60 -48.46 26.91 -9.63
C THR A 60 -48.93 25.61 -10.26
N THR A 61 -50.24 25.45 -10.23
CA THR A 61 -51.04 24.41 -10.88
C THR A 61 -51.08 24.68 -12.38
N LEU A 62 -50.78 23.68 -13.21
CA LEU A 62 -51.32 23.60 -14.57
C LEU A 62 -51.83 22.18 -14.82
N VAL A 63 -53.14 22.13 -15.06
CA VAL A 63 -53.88 20.97 -15.55
C VAL A 63 -53.90 21.09 -17.05
N GLU A 64 -53.44 20.06 -17.76
CA GLU A 64 -53.94 19.76 -19.10
C GLU A 64 -53.94 18.24 -19.31
N LYS A 65 -55.15 17.70 -19.46
CA LYS A 65 -55.41 16.38 -20.05
C LYS A 65 -55.11 16.48 -21.54
N VAL A 66 -54.64 15.40 -22.17
CA VAL A 66 -55.26 14.78 -23.36
C VAL A 66 -54.50 13.51 -23.76
N ASP A 67 -55.29 12.44 -23.79
CA ASP A 67 -55.34 11.27 -24.66
C ASP A 67 -54.17 10.31 -24.90
N ALA A 68 -54.57 9.05 -24.68
CA ALA A 68 -53.89 7.83 -25.05
C ALA A 68 -53.82 7.62 -26.56
N LYS A 69 -52.66 7.18 -27.04
CA LYS A 69 -52.48 6.24 -28.14
C LYS A 69 -51.18 5.47 -27.89
N ASN A 70 -51.29 4.22 -27.48
CA ASN A 70 -50.19 3.26 -27.57
C ASN A 70 -50.47 2.41 -28.80
N ASP A 71 -49.62 2.55 -29.82
CA ASP A 71 -49.41 1.55 -30.84
C ASP A 71 -47.98 1.03 -30.75
N ASP A 72 -47.89 -0.20 -31.22
CA ASP A 72 -46.92 -1.27 -31.05
C ASP A 72 -45.45 -1.02 -31.47
N SER A 73 -44.58 -1.89 -30.93
CA SER A 73 -43.28 -2.33 -31.47
C SER A 73 -42.13 -1.32 -31.63
N SER A 74 -41.04 -1.53 -30.88
CA SER A 74 -39.68 -1.74 -31.46
C SER A 74 -38.57 -1.91 -30.40
N GLN A 75 -37.89 -3.07 -30.48
CA GLN A 75 -36.44 -3.28 -30.38
C GLN A 75 -35.63 -2.67 -29.21
N ASN A 76 -35.09 -3.58 -28.39
CA ASN A 76 -33.97 -3.34 -27.48
C ASN A 76 -32.69 -3.00 -28.28
N HIS A 77 -32.41 -1.70 -28.46
CA HIS A 77 -31.07 -1.23 -28.76
C HIS A 77 -30.46 -0.60 -27.49
N MET A 78 -29.37 -1.20 -27.01
CA MET A 78 -28.52 -0.60 -25.98
C MET A 78 -27.81 0.64 -26.55
N PRO A 79 -27.83 1.80 -25.89
CA PRO A 79 -26.86 2.84 -26.16
C PRO A 79 -25.55 2.51 -25.44
N ALA A 80 -24.48 2.40 -26.21
CA ALA A 80 -23.11 2.35 -25.70
C ALA A 80 -22.79 3.71 -25.03
N GLY A 81 -22.78 3.73 -23.70
CA GLY A 81 -22.49 4.93 -22.90
C GLY A 81 -23.46 5.13 -21.74
N GLY A 82 -23.44 4.22 -20.77
CA GLY A 82 -24.36 4.26 -19.64
C GLY A 82 -23.71 4.86 -18.39
N VAL A 83 -24.00 6.13 -18.10
CA VAL A 83 -23.97 6.65 -16.74
C VAL A 83 -24.87 5.73 -15.90
N ARG A 84 -24.29 5.00 -14.95
CA ARG A 84 -25.06 4.20 -13.98
C ARG A 84 -25.86 5.17 -13.13
N VAL A 85 -27.10 5.45 -13.51
CA VAL A 85 -28.06 6.11 -12.64
C VAL A 85 -28.40 5.10 -11.55
N SER A 86 -27.60 5.11 -10.48
CA SER A 86 -27.87 4.35 -9.25
C SER A 86 -29.08 4.99 -8.58
N PHE A 87 -30.27 4.60 -9.01
CA PHE A 87 -31.48 4.88 -8.24
C PHE A 87 -31.41 4.04 -6.96
N ARG A 88 -30.90 4.63 -5.88
CA ARG A 88 -30.84 3.99 -4.57
C ARG A 88 -32.24 3.98 -3.98
N ALA A 89 -33.03 2.99 -4.39
CA ALA A 89 -34.29 2.70 -3.73
C ALA A 89 -34.02 2.40 -2.24
N PRO A 90 -34.85 2.91 -1.31
CA PRO A 90 -34.78 2.49 0.10
C PRO A 90 -34.86 0.95 0.16
N VAL A 91 -33.86 0.33 0.76
CA VAL A 91 -33.86 -1.12 1.00
C VAL A 91 -34.69 -1.37 2.26
N ASP A 92 -35.55 -2.38 2.21
CA ASP A 92 -36.35 -2.81 3.36
C ASP A 92 -35.41 -3.27 4.50
N PRO A 93 -35.57 -2.77 5.74
CA PRO A 93 -34.76 -3.19 6.88
C PRO A 93 -34.74 -4.71 7.10
N VAL A 94 -35.86 -5.39 6.85
CA VAL A 94 -35.96 -6.86 7.01
C VAL A 94 -35.09 -7.58 5.99
N HIS A 95 -35.01 -7.05 4.77
CA HIS A 95 -34.14 -7.61 3.72
C HIS A 95 -32.65 -7.37 4.03
N GLU A 96 -32.33 -6.24 4.63
CA GLU A 96 -30.95 -5.94 5.06
C GLU A 96 -30.52 -6.82 6.24
N GLU A 97 -31.41 -7.07 7.19
CA GLU A 97 -31.19 -8.02 8.28
C GLU A 97 -30.92 -9.43 7.74
N ALA A 98 -31.77 -9.91 6.82
CA ALA A 98 -31.58 -11.22 6.17
C ALA A 98 -30.21 -11.34 5.48
N LEU A 99 -29.79 -10.30 4.77
CA LEU A 99 -28.46 -10.25 4.14
C LEU A 99 -27.34 -10.30 5.18
N SER A 100 -27.48 -9.57 6.30
CA SER A 100 -26.52 -9.56 7.41
C SER A 100 -26.41 -10.93 8.08
N ILE A 101 -27.53 -11.62 8.31
CA ILE A 101 -27.56 -12.98 8.86
C ILE A 101 -26.79 -13.94 7.95
N LEU A 102 -27.06 -13.94 6.64
CA LEU A 102 -26.38 -14.82 5.69
C LEU A 102 -24.88 -14.50 5.55
N LYS A 103 -24.47 -13.23 5.74
CA LYS A 103 -23.05 -12.84 5.85
C LYS A 103 -22.40 -13.38 7.13
N LYS A 104 -23.10 -13.31 8.28
CA LYS A 104 -22.62 -13.88 9.55
C LYS A 104 -22.43 -15.39 9.46
N LEU A 105 -23.31 -16.06 8.74
CA LEU A 105 -23.24 -17.50 8.42
C LEU A 105 -22.24 -17.83 7.31
N GLN A 106 -21.54 -16.83 6.76
CA GLN A 106 -20.57 -16.96 5.67
C GLN A 106 -21.15 -17.62 4.40
N ILE A 107 -22.46 -17.54 4.19
CA ILE A 107 -23.11 -18.01 2.96
C ILE A 107 -22.84 -17.02 1.83
N ILE A 108 -23.07 -15.74 2.11
CA ILE A 108 -22.87 -14.60 1.19
C ILE A 108 -21.53 -13.91 1.46
N GLU A 109 -20.94 -13.33 0.41
CA GLU A 109 -19.71 -12.56 0.47
C GLU A 109 -19.86 -11.32 1.37
N LYS A 110 -18.81 -10.98 2.14
CA LYS A 110 -18.87 -9.91 3.16
C LYS A 110 -19.10 -8.53 2.53
N ASP A 111 -18.56 -8.32 1.33
CA ASP A 111 -18.60 -7.09 0.53
C ASP A 111 -19.85 -6.96 -0.35
N ALA A 112 -20.75 -7.95 -0.37
CA ALA A 112 -21.98 -7.87 -1.17
C ALA A 112 -22.85 -6.67 -0.77
N SER A 113 -23.14 -5.79 -1.73
CA SER A 113 -24.03 -4.62 -1.56
C SER A 113 -25.50 -5.03 -1.56
N SER A 114 -26.31 -4.42 -0.69
CA SER A 114 -27.74 -4.74 -0.54
C SER A 114 -28.60 -4.26 -1.70
N SER A 115 -28.23 -3.13 -2.32
CA SER A 115 -29.00 -2.48 -3.40
C SER A 115 -28.70 -3.05 -4.79
N ASP A 116 -27.62 -3.81 -4.94
CA ASP A 116 -27.19 -4.33 -6.24
C ASP A 116 -28.14 -5.45 -6.70
N PHE A 117 -28.28 -5.62 -8.02
CA PHE A 117 -29.04 -6.73 -8.57
C PHE A 117 -28.27 -8.04 -8.42
N CYS A 118 -28.99 -9.11 -8.09
CA CYS A 118 -28.44 -10.44 -7.93
C CYS A 118 -28.41 -11.15 -9.29
N THR A 119 -27.27 -11.73 -9.67
CA THR A 119 -27.19 -12.59 -10.87
C THR A 119 -27.67 -14.00 -10.56
N ARG A 120 -28.06 -14.75 -11.59
CA ARG A 120 -28.47 -16.16 -11.45
C ARG A 120 -27.37 -17.03 -10.84
N ARG A 121 -26.11 -16.78 -11.22
CA ARG A 121 -24.92 -17.41 -10.65
C ARG A 121 -24.76 -17.14 -9.16
N GLU A 122 -24.80 -15.87 -8.76
CA GLU A 122 -24.66 -15.49 -7.35
C GLU A 122 -25.74 -16.17 -6.50
N PHE A 123 -26.99 -16.10 -6.97
CA PHE A 123 -28.09 -16.75 -6.28
C PHE A 123 -27.92 -18.26 -6.21
N ALA A 124 -27.49 -18.92 -7.29
CA ALA A 124 -27.23 -20.35 -7.30
C ALA A 124 -26.21 -20.77 -6.25
N ARG A 125 -25.08 -20.05 -6.18
CA ARG A 125 -24.05 -20.27 -5.17
C ARG A 125 -24.62 -20.11 -3.76
N TRP A 126 -25.32 -19.02 -3.48
CA TRP A 126 -25.88 -18.77 -2.14
C TRP A 126 -26.94 -19.79 -1.75
N PHE A 127 -27.83 -20.13 -2.69
CA PHE A 127 -28.91 -21.09 -2.51
C PHE A 127 -28.36 -22.47 -2.15
N ILE A 128 -27.49 -23.03 -3.00
CA ILE A 128 -26.94 -24.36 -2.78
C ILE A 128 -26.07 -24.39 -1.52
N LYS A 129 -25.25 -23.36 -1.29
CA LYS A 129 -24.41 -23.28 -0.10
C LYS A 129 -25.24 -23.27 1.19
N LEU A 130 -26.35 -22.53 1.20
CA LEU A 130 -27.29 -22.52 2.32
C LEU A 130 -27.88 -23.91 2.59
N TYR A 131 -28.47 -24.54 1.57
CA TYR A 131 -29.10 -25.86 1.71
C TYR A 131 -28.09 -27.00 1.91
N SER A 132 -26.81 -26.82 1.58
CA SER A 132 -25.77 -27.83 1.82
C SER A 132 -25.23 -27.79 3.25
N ILE A 133 -25.10 -26.58 3.81
CA ILE A 133 -24.46 -26.33 5.12
C ILE A 133 -25.48 -26.37 6.26
N ILE A 134 -26.63 -25.73 6.08
CA ILE A 134 -27.57 -25.46 7.19
C ILE A 134 -28.69 -26.50 7.26
N GLU A 135 -29.13 -27.06 6.13
CA GLU A 135 -30.23 -28.04 6.13
C GLU A 135 -29.80 -29.37 6.77
N ARG A 136 -30.43 -29.71 7.90
CA ARG A 136 -30.19 -30.95 8.65
C ARG A 136 -30.96 -32.13 8.08
N LYS A 137 -32.11 -31.91 7.42
CA LYS A 137 -32.95 -32.98 6.87
C LYS A 137 -32.38 -33.47 5.54
N ARG A 138 -31.98 -34.75 5.50
CA ARG A 138 -31.44 -35.40 4.27
C ARG A 138 -32.35 -35.28 3.04
N MET A 139 -33.67 -35.18 3.24
CA MET A 139 -34.66 -35.12 2.14
C MET A 139 -34.72 -33.75 1.44
N HIS A 140 -34.21 -32.68 2.05
CA HIS A 140 -34.19 -31.33 1.47
C HIS A 140 -32.77 -30.80 1.26
N ARG A 141 -31.78 -31.63 1.57
CA ARG A 141 -30.37 -31.27 1.45
C ARG A 141 -29.93 -31.44 -0.01
N ILE A 142 -29.52 -30.35 -0.61
CA ILE A 142 -28.90 -30.36 -1.94
C ILE A 142 -27.39 -30.39 -1.71
N ILE A 143 -26.75 -31.50 -2.05
CA ILE A 143 -25.32 -31.69 -1.85
C ILE A 143 -24.62 -31.39 -3.17
N PRO A 144 -23.69 -30.42 -3.21
CA PRO A 144 -22.75 -30.27 -4.31
C PRO A 144 -21.92 -31.55 -4.43
N ASN A 145 -22.30 -32.41 -5.38
CA ASN A 145 -21.67 -33.70 -5.49
C ASN A 145 -20.41 -33.56 -6.35
N ILE A 146 -19.27 -33.50 -5.67
CA ILE A 146 -17.97 -33.66 -6.31
C ILE A 146 -17.76 -35.17 -6.43
N LEU A 147 -17.89 -35.70 -7.66
CA LEU A 147 -17.40 -37.03 -8.10
C LEU A 147 -18.36 -38.22 -7.93
N THR A 148 -18.82 -38.73 -9.08
CA THR A 148 -18.74 -40.18 -9.35
C THR A 148 -17.98 -40.34 -10.66
N SER A 149 -16.95 -41.19 -10.69
CA SER A 149 -15.98 -41.37 -11.77
C SER A 149 -16.58 -41.70 -13.15
N GLY A 150 -17.01 -40.67 -13.88
CA GLY A 150 -17.45 -40.73 -15.27
C GLY A 150 -17.40 -39.35 -15.92
N SER A 151 -17.44 -39.30 -17.26
CA SER A 151 -17.56 -38.04 -18.01
C SER A 151 -18.85 -37.33 -17.57
N VAL A 152 -18.74 -36.30 -16.72
CA VAL A 152 -19.89 -35.55 -16.21
C VAL A 152 -20.56 -34.85 -17.39
N ARG A 153 -21.81 -35.20 -17.68
CA ARG A 153 -22.60 -34.47 -18.66
C ARG A 153 -23.02 -33.15 -18.03
N SER A 154 -22.47 -32.04 -18.52
CA SER A 154 -22.86 -30.71 -18.08
C SER A 154 -24.38 -30.54 -18.20
N ALA A 155 -25.01 -30.03 -17.15
CA ALA A 155 -26.44 -29.75 -17.13
C ALA A 155 -26.83 -28.67 -18.15
N PHE A 156 -25.91 -27.75 -18.45
CA PHE A 156 -26.12 -26.59 -19.31
C PHE A 156 -25.04 -26.48 -20.40
N ASP A 157 -25.40 -25.89 -21.54
CA ASP A 157 -24.51 -25.70 -22.70
C ASP A 157 -23.49 -24.56 -22.50
N ASP A 158 -23.85 -23.56 -21.70
CA ASP A 158 -23.11 -22.30 -21.53
C ASP A 158 -22.24 -22.25 -20.28
N ILE A 159 -22.05 -23.39 -19.60
CA ILE A 159 -21.24 -23.51 -18.38
C ILE A 159 -20.17 -24.59 -18.60
N ASP A 160 -18.91 -24.19 -18.43
CA ASP A 160 -17.73 -25.07 -18.47
C ASP A 160 -17.46 -25.70 -17.10
N ALA A 161 -16.80 -26.87 -17.08
CA ALA A 161 -16.31 -27.53 -15.87
C ALA A 161 -15.27 -26.70 -15.09
N ASP A 162 -14.54 -25.83 -15.78
CA ASP A 162 -13.55 -24.92 -15.16
C ASP A 162 -14.18 -23.67 -14.51
N ASP A 163 -15.49 -23.49 -14.63
CA ASP A 163 -16.20 -22.37 -14.02
C ASP A 163 -16.16 -22.44 -12.47
N PRO A 164 -15.84 -21.34 -11.77
CA PRO A 164 -15.71 -21.36 -10.30
C PRO A 164 -17.01 -21.71 -9.56
N ASP A 165 -18.17 -21.48 -10.18
CA ASP A 165 -19.48 -21.84 -9.64
C ASP A 165 -20.08 -23.08 -10.31
N PHE A 166 -19.31 -23.80 -11.15
CA PHE A 166 -19.75 -25.00 -11.86
C PHE A 166 -20.51 -25.95 -10.96
N LEU A 167 -19.93 -26.29 -9.80
CA LEU A 167 -20.53 -27.25 -8.87
C LEU A 167 -21.90 -26.79 -8.35
N TYR A 168 -22.08 -25.51 -8.06
CA TYR A 168 -23.36 -24.99 -7.56
C TYR A 168 -24.42 -24.98 -8.66
N ILE A 169 -24.05 -24.53 -9.86
CA ILE A 169 -24.96 -24.46 -11.01
C ILE A 169 -25.34 -25.87 -11.47
N GLN A 170 -24.38 -26.78 -11.57
CA GLN A 170 -24.60 -28.19 -11.89
C GLN A 170 -25.55 -28.84 -10.90
N SER A 171 -25.38 -28.60 -9.59
CA SER A 171 -26.24 -29.15 -8.54
C SER A 171 -27.70 -28.69 -8.68
N LEU A 172 -27.94 -27.44 -9.09
CA LEU A 172 -29.30 -26.95 -9.36
C LEU A 172 -29.95 -27.69 -10.53
N GLY A 173 -29.18 -27.91 -11.61
CA GLY A 173 -29.66 -28.61 -12.80
C GLY A 173 -29.92 -30.10 -12.54
N GLU A 174 -29.10 -30.75 -11.73
CA GLU A 174 -29.27 -32.15 -11.30
C GLU A 174 -30.44 -32.33 -10.33
N SER A 175 -30.71 -31.34 -9.49
CA SER A 175 -31.83 -31.34 -8.55
C SER A 175 -33.18 -31.13 -9.23
N GLY A 176 -33.21 -30.83 -10.53
CA GLY A 176 -34.45 -30.54 -11.28
C GLY A 176 -35.10 -29.20 -10.92
N ILE A 177 -34.42 -28.34 -10.15
CA ILE A 177 -34.91 -27.00 -9.76
C ILE A 177 -34.89 -26.07 -10.98
N VAL A 178 -33.86 -26.22 -11.81
CA VAL A 178 -33.69 -25.50 -13.06
C VAL A 178 -33.73 -26.51 -14.20
N SER A 179 -34.61 -26.27 -15.18
CA SER A 179 -34.72 -27.10 -16.37
C SER A 179 -33.38 -27.18 -17.08
N SER A 180 -32.88 -28.41 -17.23
CA SER A 180 -31.55 -28.70 -17.78
C SER A 180 -31.65 -29.89 -18.73
N LYS A 181 -30.55 -30.19 -19.45
CA LYS A 181 -30.46 -31.41 -20.26
C LYS A 181 -30.70 -32.69 -19.45
N LEU A 182 -30.52 -32.62 -18.13
CA LEU A 182 -30.63 -33.76 -17.22
C LEU A 182 -32.08 -33.98 -16.75
N SER A 183 -32.95 -32.98 -16.89
CA SER A 183 -34.36 -33.03 -16.45
C SER A 183 -35.16 -34.16 -17.11
N ASN A 184 -34.87 -34.50 -18.38
CA ASN A 184 -35.55 -35.55 -19.13
C ASN A 184 -35.05 -36.98 -18.84
N PHE A 185 -34.08 -37.16 -17.93
CA PHE A 185 -33.45 -38.46 -17.70
C PHE A 185 -34.06 -39.26 -16.53
N SER A 186 -35.02 -38.69 -15.78
CA SER A 186 -35.73 -39.39 -14.71
C SER A 186 -36.93 -40.18 -15.24
N GLY A 187 -36.67 -41.32 -15.88
CA GLY A 187 -37.41 -42.57 -15.65
C GLY A 187 -38.92 -42.70 -15.90
N THR A 188 -39.63 -41.81 -16.58
CA THR A 188 -41.00 -42.10 -17.06
C THR A 188 -41.11 -41.89 -18.57
N SER A 189 -40.79 -42.95 -19.31
CA SER A 189 -41.16 -43.08 -20.72
C SER A 189 -42.68 -43.20 -20.84
N THR A 190 -43.36 -42.08 -21.09
CA THR A 190 -44.69 -42.11 -21.73
C THR A 190 -44.80 -41.02 -22.78
N SER A 191 -44.81 -41.50 -24.03
CA SER A 191 -45.38 -40.88 -25.23
C SER A 191 -44.92 -39.48 -25.66
N GLY A 192 -44.02 -39.46 -26.64
CA GLY A 192 -44.36 -38.94 -27.96
C GLY A 192 -44.61 -37.43 -28.08
N SER A 193 -43.57 -36.62 -27.88
CA SER A 193 -43.35 -35.43 -28.71
C SER A 193 -41.85 -35.12 -28.71
N SER A 194 -41.17 -35.62 -29.73
CA SER A 194 -39.81 -35.22 -30.07
C SER A 194 -39.84 -33.81 -30.68
N SER A 195 -39.75 -32.80 -29.82
CA SER A 195 -39.43 -31.41 -30.14
C SER A 195 -38.98 -30.82 -28.80
N ASP A 196 -37.71 -30.53 -28.55
CA ASP A 196 -36.89 -29.65 -29.35
C ASP A 196 -35.41 -29.94 -29.02
N ASN A 197 -34.55 -29.81 -30.02
CA ASN A 197 -33.09 -29.90 -29.89
C ASN A 197 -32.57 -28.55 -29.34
N GLY A 198 -33.18 -28.08 -28.25
CA GLY A 198 -32.96 -26.75 -27.69
C GLY A 198 -31.72 -26.71 -26.82
N HIS A 199 -30.81 -25.78 -27.11
CA HIS A 199 -29.69 -25.45 -26.22
C HIS A 199 -30.21 -25.12 -24.83
N SER A 200 -29.77 -25.86 -23.82
CA SER A 200 -30.18 -25.64 -22.43
C SER A 200 -29.18 -24.70 -21.77
N ASN A 201 -29.44 -23.40 -21.82
CA ASN A 201 -28.55 -22.38 -21.28
C ASN A 201 -28.99 -21.95 -19.87
N PHE A 202 -28.05 -21.80 -18.95
CA PHE A 202 -28.29 -21.29 -17.60
C PHE A 202 -28.33 -19.76 -17.53
N LEU A 203 -27.57 -19.08 -18.39
CA LEU A 203 -27.37 -17.62 -18.46
C LEU A 203 -26.82 -17.04 -17.14
N PRO A 204 -25.60 -17.42 -16.73
CA PRO A 204 -25.08 -17.16 -15.39
C PRO A 204 -25.01 -15.68 -15.02
N ASP A 205 -24.67 -14.82 -15.98
CA ASP A 205 -24.47 -13.38 -15.76
C ASP A 205 -25.75 -12.56 -15.93
N SER A 206 -26.86 -13.21 -16.30
CA SER A 206 -28.15 -12.53 -16.36
C SER A 206 -28.72 -12.30 -14.95
N TYR A 207 -29.48 -11.21 -14.80
CA TYR A 207 -30.12 -10.89 -13.52
C TYR A 207 -31.20 -11.92 -13.17
N LEU A 208 -31.25 -12.30 -11.91
CA LEU A 208 -32.27 -13.20 -11.38
C LEU A 208 -33.64 -12.52 -11.44
N SER A 209 -34.60 -13.18 -12.09
CA SER A 209 -35.99 -12.70 -12.16
C SER A 209 -36.76 -13.03 -10.88
N ARG A 210 -37.81 -12.27 -10.58
CA ARG A 210 -38.72 -12.58 -9.46
C ARG A 210 -39.38 -13.94 -9.62
N PHE A 211 -39.70 -14.33 -10.85
CA PHE A 211 -40.23 -15.65 -11.15
C PHE A 211 -39.23 -16.75 -10.80
N ASP A 212 -37.98 -16.64 -11.27
CA ASP A 212 -36.95 -17.65 -11.00
C ASP A 212 -36.69 -17.80 -9.49
N LEU A 213 -36.56 -16.67 -8.79
CA LEU A 213 -36.37 -16.64 -7.33
C LEU A 213 -37.46 -17.46 -6.60
N VAL A 214 -38.72 -17.13 -6.88
CA VAL A 214 -39.87 -17.77 -6.20
C VAL A 214 -40.00 -19.21 -6.64
N ASN A 215 -39.91 -19.50 -7.95
CA ASN A 215 -40.05 -20.84 -8.49
C ASN A 215 -38.98 -21.79 -7.91
N TRP A 216 -37.71 -21.39 -7.91
CA TRP A 216 -36.61 -22.22 -7.41
C TRP A 216 -36.75 -22.49 -5.92
N LYS A 217 -37.09 -21.46 -5.15
CA LYS A 217 -37.30 -21.60 -3.71
C LYS A 217 -38.54 -22.45 -3.40
N ALA A 218 -39.65 -22.25 -4.11
CA ALA A 218 -40.89 -22.98 -3.90
C ALA A 218 -40.76 -24.48 -4.25
N LEU A 219 -39.97 -24.84 -5.28
CA LEU A 219 -39.72 -26.25 -5.62
C LEU A 219 -39.01 -27.02 -4.50
N VAL A 220 -38.09 -26.36 -3.78
CA VAL A 220 -37.41 -26.96 -2.62
C VAL A 220 -38.29 -26.93 -1.38
N GLU A 221 -39.10 -25.88 -1.22
CA GLU A 221 -40.05 -25.78 -0.11
C GLU A 221 -41.20 -26.79 -0.23
N HIS A 222 -41.68 -27.10 -1.44
CA HIS A 222 -42.82 -28.00 -1.61
C HIS A 222 -42.57 -29.09 -2.66
N PRO A 223 -41.70 -30.09 -2.39
CA PRO A 223 -41.34 -31.13 -3.36
C PRO A 223 -42.52 -32.01 -3.82
N PHE A 224 -43.61 -32.07 -3.05
CA PHE A 224 -44.77 -32.96 -3.26
C PHE A 224 -46.07 -32.24 -3.64
N ALA A 225 -46.00 -30.98 -4.10
CA ALA A 225 -47.20 -30.18 -4.40
C ALA A 225 -48.05 -30.68 -5.60
N THR A 226 -47.63 -31.77 -6.26
CA THR A 226 -48.20 -32.30 -7.50
C THR A 226 -49.64 -32.84 -7.37
N GLU A 227 -50.13 -33.10 -6.16
CA GLU A 227 -51.42 -33.80 -5.95
C GLU A 227 -52.64 -32.86 -5.86
N VAL A 228 -52.46 -31.54 -6.00
CA VAL A 228 -53.52 -30.55 -5.84
C VAL A 228 -54.13 -30.13 -7.18
N ASP A 229 -55.47 -30.09 -7.28
CA ASP A 229 -56.19 -29.68 -8.50
C ASP A 229 -55.81 -28.24 -8.90
N GLN A 230 -55.03 -28.11 -9.97
CA GLN A 230 -54.55 -26.84 -10.53
C GLN A 230 -55.71 -25.86 -10.83
N LYS A 231 -56.92 -26.36 -11.12
CA LYS A 231 -58.11 -25.54 -11.39
C LYS A 231 -58.74 -24.94 -10.14
N MET A 232 -58.55 -25.57 -8.98
CA MET A 232 -58.97 -25.00 -7.69
C MET A 232 -58.02 -23.90 -7.27
N LEU A 233 -56.73 -24.13 -7.47
CA LEU A 233 -55.67 -23.21 -7.09
C LEU A 233 -55.66 -21.92 -7.95
N SER A 234 -55.84 -22.03 -9.26
CA SER A 234 -55.82 -20.85 -10.14
C SER A 234 -56.94 -19.85 -9.86
N LYS A 235 -58.05 -20.30 -9.25
CA LYS A 235 -59.20 -19.46 -8.87
C LYS A 235 -58.97 -18.61 -7.62
N SER A 236 -58.02 -18.98 -6.76
CA SER A 236 -57.69 -18.26 -5.51
C SER A 236 -56.53 -17.27 -5.65
N VAL A 237 -55.97 -17.11 -6.86
CA VAL A 237 -54.86 -16.18 -7.11
C VAL A 237 -55.39 -14.74 -7.25
N HIS A 238 -54.98 -13.87 -6.32
CA HIS A 238 -55.35 -12.46 -6.31
C HIS A 238 -54.35 -11.54 -7.04
N ILE A 239 -53.32 -12.09 -7.70
CA ILE A 239 -52.30 -11.32 -8.41
C ILE A 239 -52.64 -11.22 -9.91
N LEU A 240 -52.78 -9.98 -10.40
CA LEU A 240 -53.36 -9.65 -11.71
C LEU A 240 -52.53 -10.15 -12.90
N ASP A 241 -51.20 -10.19 -12.78
CA ASP A 241 -50.32 -10.59 -13.87
C ASP A 241 -50.13 -12.11 -13.94
N LEU A 242 -50.27 -12.83 -12.83
CA LEU A 242 -50.29 -14.29 -12.83
C LEU A 242 -51.59 -14.87 -13.37
N SER A 243 -52.74 -14.25 -13.09
CA SER A 243 -54.03 -14.74 -13.63
C SER A 243 -54.14 -14.57 -15.15
N ALA A 244 -53.36 -13.66 -15.74
CA ALA A 244 -53.27 -13.44 -17.18
C ALA A 244 -52.23 -14.35 -17.88
N TRP A 245 -51.43 -15.11 -17.12
CA TRP A 245 -50.40 -15.98 -17.65
C TRP A 245 -50.91 -17.42 -17.82
N PRO A 246 -50.87 -17.97 -19.06
CA PRO A 246 -51.42 -19.31 -19.32
C PRO A 246 -50.57 -20.44 -18.71
N ASP A 247 -49.27 -20.22 -18.52
CA ASP A 247 -48.29 -21.25 -18.09
C ASP A 247 -47.68 -20.96 -16.71
N VAL A 248 -48.50 -20.58 -15.73
CA VAL A 248 -48.01 -20.37 -14.35
C VAL A 248 -47.54 -21.69 -13.74
N SER A 249 -46.28 -21.73 -13.27
CA SER A 249 -45.70 -22.87 -12.57
C SER A 249 -46.50 -23.24 -11.32
N LEU A 250 -46.76 -24.54 -11.14
CA LEU A 250 -47.50 -25.08 -9.99
C LEU A 250 -46.84 -24.69 -8.66
N SER A 251 -45.51 -24.58 -8.62
CA SER A 251 -44.74 -24.23 -7.41
C SER A 251 -45.09 -22.83 -6.89
N ILE A 252 -45.25 -21.85 -7.78
CA ILE A 252 -45.61 -20.46 -7.44
C ILE A 252 -47.04 -20.41 -6.90
N LEU A 253 -47.90 -21.22 -7.50
CA LEU A 253 -49.28 -21.33 -7.10
C LEU A 253 -49.43 -21.94 -5.69
N THR A 254 -48.64 -22.97 -5.39
CA THR A 254 -48.54 -23.53 -4.03
C THR A 254 -47.99 -22.52 -3.04
N ASP A 255 -46.95 -21.76 -3.40
CA ASP A 255 -46.40 -20.70 -2.54
C ASP A 255 -47.49 -19.68 -2.18
N LEU A 256 -48.29 -19.22 -3.15
CA LEU A 256 -49.37 -18.27 -2.92
C LEU A 256 -50.44 -18.77 -1.94
N MET A 257 -50.71 -20.08 -1.91
CA MET A 257 -51.65 -20.66 -0.95
C MET A 257 -51.16 -20.63 0.50
N ASN A 258 -49.85 -20.46 0.71
CA ASN A 258 -49.31 -20.26 2.05
C ASN A 258 -49.60 -18.85 2.61
N GLY A 259 -50.26 -17.97 1.84
CA GLY A 259 -50.74 -16.67 2.31
C GLY A 259 -49.61 -15.78 2.82
N GLU A 260 -49.69 -15.36 4.08
CA GLU A 260 -48.68 -14.51 4.73
C GLU A 260 -47.31 -15.19 4.90
N HIS A 261 -47.27 -16.52 4.88
CA HIS A 261 -46.04 -17.31 4.95
C HIS A 261 -45.44 -17.61 3.57
N SER A 262 -46.07 -17.15 2.49
CA SER A 262 -45.53 -17.28 1.13
C SER A 262 -44.22 -16.50 0.97
N ILE A 263 -43.33 -17.02 0.13
CA ILE A 263 -42.09 -16.36 -0.26
C ILE A 263 -42.43 -15.02 -0.92
N ILE A 264 -43.48 -14.98 -1.75
CA ILE A 264 -43.94 -13.74 -2.38
C ILE A 264 -44.34 -12.69 -1.34
N SER A 265 -45.16 -13.05 -0.34
CA SER A 265 -45.59 -12.10 0.69
C SER A 265 -44.42 -11.64 1.56
N LYS A 266 -43.50 -12.55 1.90
CA LYS A 266 -42.34 -12.25 2.77
C LYS A 266 -41.31 -11.34 2.10
N VAL A 267 -41.13 -11.43 0.78
CA VAL A 267 -40.07 -10.71 0.05
C VAL A 267 -40.58 -9.50 -0.72
N PHE A 268 -41.81 -9.57 -1.22
CA PHE A 268 -42.40 -8.51 -2.05
C PHE A 268 -43.61 -7.84 -1.39
N GLY A 269 -43.99 -8.28 -0.18
CA GLY A 269 -45.20 -7.82 0.49
C GLY A 269 -46.48 -8.31 -0.19
N ASN A 270 -47.61 -7.82 0.29
CA ASN A 270 -48.92 -8.11 -0.30
C ASN A 270 -49.10 -7.33 -1.62
N THR A 271 -48.53 -7.85 -2.71
CA THR A 271 -48.55 -7.20 -4.02
C THR A 271 -49.72 -7.65 -4.89
N ARG A 272 -50.37 -6.70 -5.56
CA ARG A 272 -51.39 -6.98 -6.59
C ARG A 272 -50.79 -7.32 -7.96
N ARG A 273 -49.48 -7.05 -8.17
CA ARG A 273 -48.72 -7.33 -9.40
C ARG A 273 -47.30 -7.79 -9.05
N LEU A 274 -46.92 -9.01 -9.43
CA LEU A 274 -45.61 -9.55 -9.10
C LEU A 274 -44.49 -8.98 -9.98
N GLN A 275 -44.79 -8.69 -11.25
CA GLN A 275 -43.82 -8.35 -12.30
C GLN A 275 -42.76 -9.45 -12.45
N PRO A 276 -43.12 -10.65 -12.92
CA PRO A 276 -42.29 -11.85 -12.85
C PRO A 276 -40.91 -11.72 -13.49
N HIS A 277 -40.78 -10.93 -14.57
CA HIS A 277 -39.50 -10.69 -15.26
C HIS A 277 -38.61 -9.60 -14.63
N LYS A 278 -39.08 -8.91 -13.59
CA LYS A 278 -38.30 -7.84 -12.95
C LYS A 278 -37.08 -8.43 -12.24
N PRO A 279 -35.90 -7.79 -12.31
CA PRO A 279 -34.73 -8.26 -11.58
C PRO A 279 -34.90 -8.10 -10.06
N VAL A 280 -34.21 -8.96 -9.32
CA VAL A 280 -34.23 -9.04 -7.86
C VAL A 280 -32.95 -8.43 -7.29
N THR A 281 -33.07 -7.65 -6.20
CA THR A 281 -31.88 -7.14 -5.48
C THR A 281 -31.27 -8.21 -4.58
N LYS A 282 -29.98 -8.09 -4.26
CA LYS A 282 -29.28 -9.02 -3.36
C LYS A 282 -29.95 -9.11 -1.98
N ALA A 283 -30.47 -7.99 -1.46
CA ALA A 283 -31.23 -8.00 -0.21
C ALA A 283 -32.55 -8.78 -0.32
N GLN A 284 -33.29 -8.64 -1.42
CA GLN A 284 -34.51 -9.42 -1.67
C GLN A 284 -34.21 -10.91 -1.85
N ALA A 285 -33.12 -11.24 -2.55
CA ALA A 285 -32.66 -12.62 -2.70
C ALA A 285 -32.27 -13.24 -1.34
N ALA A 286 -31.60 -12.48 -0.48
CA ALA A 286 -31.29 -12.90 0.88
C ALA A 286 -32.56 -13.13 1.71
N ALA A 287 -33.52 -12.21 1.66
CA ALA A 287 -34.81 -12.36 2.34
C ALA A 287 -35.57 -13.62 1.90
N ALA A 288 -35.57 -13.91 0.60
CA ALA A 288 -36.14 -15.16 0.09
C ALA A 288 -35.46 -16.38 0.71
N LEU A 289 -34.12 -16.41 0.72
CA LEU A 289 -33.33 -17.52 1.26
C LEU A 289 -33.57 -17.75 2.76
N THR A 290 -33.73 -16.69 3.56
CA THR A 290 -33.96 -16.79 5.01
C THR A 290 -35.41 -17.06 5.39
N SER A 291 -36.34 -16.99 4.43
CA SER A 291 -37.77 -17.22 4.65
C SER A 291 -38.19 -18.69 4.48
N GLY A 292 -39.42 -19.01 4.89
CA GLY A 292 -39.98 -20.37 4.77
C GLY A 292 -39.42 -21.30 5.84
N ARG A 293 -39.18 -22.59 5.52
CA ARG A 293 -38.63 -23.53 6.51
C ARG A 293 -37.25 -23.16 7.01
N MET A 294 -36.47 -22.49 6.18
CA MET A 294 -35.10 -22.13 6.52
C MET A 294 -35.04 -21.10 7.66
N GLU A 295 -36.14 -20.40 7.97
CA GLU A 295 -36.20 -19.42 9.06
C GLU A 295 -35.89 -20.04 10.43
N GLU A 296 -36.51 -21.18 10.76
CA GLU A 296 -36.29 -21.89 12.02
C GLU A 296 -34.88 -22.50 12.07
N VAL A 297 -34.42 -23.09 10.96
CA VAL A 297 -33.11 -23.75 10.88
C VAL A 297 -31.97 -22.74 11.03
N ILE A 298 -32.09 -21.57 10.37
CA ILE A 298 -31.15 -20.46 10.51
C ILE A 298 -31.14 -19.93 11.94
N ARG A 299 -32.32 -19.79 12.57
CA ARG A 299 -32.43 -19.31 13.96
C ARG A 299 -31.75 -20.25 14.94
N ASP A 300 -31.98 -21.55 14.82
CA ASP A 300 -31.32 -22.57 15.63
C ASP A 300 -29.80 -22.52 15.46
N GLU A 301 -29.32 -22.40 14.22
CA GLU A 301 -27.89 -22.34 13.93
C GLU A 301 -27.26 -21.04 14.47
N LEU A 302 -27.99 -19.93 14.41
CA LEU A 302 -27.56 -18.66 14.99
C LEU A 302 -27.42 -18.75 16.52
N ASN A 303 -28.41 -19.35 17.19
CA ASN A 303 -28.39 -19.58 18.64
C ASN A 303 -27.22 -20.50 19.03
N ARG A 304 -26.98 -21.56 18.25
CA ARG A 304 -25.85 -22.49 18.46
C ARG A 304 -24.50 -21.76 18.34
N LEU A 305 -24.32 -20.96 17.30
CA LEU A 305 -23.10 -20.17 17.09
C LEU A 305 -22.91 -19.10 18.18
N GLU A 306 -23.99 -18.49 18.66
CA GLU A 306 -23.93 -17.54 19.77
C GLU A 306 -23.48 -18.23 21.07
N ALA A 307 -24.05 -19.39 21.40
CA ALA A 307 -23.64 -20.16 22.57
C ALA A 307 -22.18 -20.61 22.49
N GLU A 308 -21.72 -21.06 21.32
CA GLU A 308 -20.31 -21.40 21.07
C GLU A 308 -19.39 -20.19 21.25
N ASN A 309 -19.79 -19.02 20.73
CA ASN A 309 -19.00 -17.80 20.90
C ASN A 309 -18.96 -17.32 22.35
N GLN A 310 -20.08 -17.38 23.08
CA GLN A 310 -20.14 -17.05 24.51
C GLN A 310 -19.26 -18.00 25.33
N SER A 311 -19.31 -19.31 25.05
CA SER A 311 -18.43 -20.30 25.69
C SER A 311 -16.95 -19.99 25.44
N ARG A 312 -16.57 -19.66 24.19
CA ARG A 312 -15.18 -19.30 23.85
C ARG A 312 -14.72 -18.03 24.58
N LEU A 313 -15.60 -17.03 24.72
CA LEU A 313 -15.31 -15.81 25.47
C LEU A 313 -15.15 -16.08 26.96
N SER A 314 -15.96 -16.98 27.54
CA SER A 314 -15.83 -17.41 28.94
C SER A 314 -14.48 -18.08 29.18
N VAL A 315 -14.11 -19.05 28.35
CA VAL A 315 -12.81 -19.75 28.45
C VAL A 315 -11.64 -18.76 28.31
N MET A 316 -11.74 -17.79 27.39
CA MET A 316 -10.73 -16.74 27.25
C MET A 316 -10.63 -15.87 28.50
N GLY A 317 -11.77 -15.53 29.12
CA GLY A 317 -11.83 -14.80 30.38
C GLY A 317 -11.16 -15.57 31.51
N GLU A 318 -11.48 -16.86 31.67
CA GLU A 318 -10.87 -17.73 32.67
C GLU A 318 -9.34 -17.84 32.50
N ILE A 319 -8.86 -18.01 31.25
CA ILE A 319 -7.42 -18.03 30.95
C ILE A 319 -6.77 -16.69 31.29
N MET A 320 -7.41 -15.58 30.94
CA MET A 320 -6.90 -14.24 31.26
C MET A 320 -6.81 -14.03 32.77
N ASP A 321 -7.86 -14.38 33.50
CA ASP A 321 -7.92 -14.27 34.95
C ASP A 321 -6.86 -15.17 35.61
N GLU A 322 -6.65 -16.39 35.12
CA GLU A 322 -5.57 -17.27 35.60
C GLU A 322 -4.19 -16.61 35.39
N LEU A 323 -3.92 -16.07 34.19
CA LEU A 323 -2.65 -15.42 33.87
C LEU A 323 -2.42 -14.15 34.70
N ILE A 324 -3.48 -13.39 35.00
CA ILE A 324 -3.44 -12.22 35.87
C ILE A 324 -3.18 -12.65 37.31
N ASN A 325 -3.91 -13.65 37.82
CA ASN A 325 -3.80 -14.13 39.20
C ASN A 325 -2.45 -14.78 39.50
N ARG A 326 -1.86 -15.52 38.54
CA ARG A 326 -0.48 -16.02 38.63
C ARG A 326 0.56 -14.89 38.59
N GLY A 327 0.16 -13.72 38.08
CA GLY A 327 1.02 -12.58 37.85
C GLY A 327 1.97 -12.78 36.67
N ASP A 328 1.70 -13.75 35.80
CA ASP A 328 2.59 -14.11 34.68
C ASP A 328 2.71 -12.96 33.69
N ILE A 329 1.61 -12.27 33.40
CA ILE A 329 1.59 -11.07 32.55
C ILE A 329 2.47 -9.98 33.15
N LYS A 330 2.32 -9.71 34.46
CA LYS A 330 3.10 -8.70 35.17
C LYS A 330 4.59 -9.04 35.13
N ARG A 331 4.96 -10.26 35.49
CA ARG A 331 6.36 -10.72 35.48
C ARG A 331 6.98 -10.66 34.09
N TYR A 332 6.24 -11.05 33.06
CA TYR A 332 6.70 -10.98 31.67
C TYR A 332 7.05 -9.54 31.27
N TRP A 333 6.19 -8.58 31.59
CA TRP A 333 6.44 -7.18 31.30
C TRP A 333 7.55 -6.59 32.16
N GLU A 334 7.63 -6.94 33.44
CA GLU A 334 8.73 -6.52 34.32
C GLU A 334 10.09 -7.03 33.82
N ASP A 335 10.18 -8.31 33.41
CA ASP A 335 11.40 -8.88 32.84
C ASP A 335 11.77 -8.19 31.51
N LYS A 336 10.79 -7.94 30.64
CA LYS A 336 11.02 -7.22 29.39
C LYS A 336 11.49 -5.79 29.61
N MET A 337 10.87 -5.07 30.56
CA MET A 337 11.28 -3.72 30.94
C MET A 337 12.69 -3.70 31.53
N LYS A 338 13.03 -4.68 32.37
CA LYS A 338 14.37 -4.81 32.95
C LYS A 338 15.43 -5.08 31.89
N LYS A 339 15.13 -5.96 30.92
CA LYS A 339 16.02 -6.22 29.77
C LYS A 339 16.28 -4.96 28.95
N GLU A 340 15.24 -4.15 28.71
CA GLU A 340 15.37 -2.91 27.97
C GLU A 340 16.16 -1.85 28.75
N GLN A 341 15.92 -1.69 30.06
CA GLN A 341 16.70 -0.82 30.94
C GLN A 341 18.19 -1.21 30.97
N ASN A 342 18.49 -2.51 31.02
CA ASN A 342 19.89 -2.97 30.95
C ASN A 342 20.53 -2.64 29.60
N ARG A 343 19.76 -2.69 28.51
CA ARG A 343 20.22 -2.32 27.17
C ARG A 343 20.50 -0.82 27.08
N GLU A 344 19.61 0.01 27.62
CA GLU A 344 19.79 1.45 27.74
C GLU A 344 21.07 1.79 28.52
N PHE A 345 21.26 1.19 29.69
CA PHE A 345 22.46 1.39 30.51
C PHE A 345 23.75 0.98 29.78
N ALA A 346 23.74 -0.14 29.04
CA ALA A 346 24.90 -0.57 28.27
C ALA A 346 25.26 0.41 27.14
N VAL A 347 24.24 0.96 26.46
CA VAL A 347 24.42 1.98 25.42
C VAL A 347 24.93 3.28 26.02
N ASP A 348 24.37 3.74 27.13
CA ASP A 348 24.82 4.96 27.82
C ASP A 348 26.28 4.83 28.27
N LYS A 349 26.67 3.69 28.86
CA LYS A 349 28.06 3.41 29.21
C LYS A 349 28.99 3.47 27.99
N HIS A 350 28.55 2.93 26.85
CA HIS A 350 29.34 2.99 25.62
C HIS A 350 29.45 4.42 25.07
N LEU A 351 28.36 5.19 25.13
CA LEU A 351 28.35 6.60 24.74
C LEU A 351 29.32 7.41 25.59
N GLN A 352 29.27 7.25 26.92
CA GLN A 352 30.21 7.90 27.84
C GLN A 352 31.67 7.55 27.53
N HIS A 353 31.96 6.28 27.20
CA HIS A 353 33.29 5.85 26.78
C HIS A 353 33.77 6.56 25.51
N VAL A 354 32.93 6.57 24.46
CA VAL A 354 33.26 7.22 23.18
C VAL A 354 33.46 8.74 23.36
N LEU A 355 32.65 9.39 24.21
CA LEU A 355 32.82 10.80 24.53
C LEU A 355 34.15 11.07 25.24
N GLN A 356 34.57 10.19 26.14
CA GLN A 356 35.87 10.29 26.81
C GLN A 356 37.03 10.09 25.83
N GLU A 357 36.94 9.11 24.93
CA GLU A 357 37.95 8.91 23.87
C GLU A 357 38.05 10.12 22.96
N LEU A 358 36.92 10.69 22.54
CA LEU A 358 36.87 11.90 21.74
C LEU A 358 37.50 13.11 22.45
N ALA A 359 37.26 13.24 23.76
CA ALA A 359 37.88 14.29 24.56
C ALA A 359 39.40 14.13 24.63
N ASN A 360 39.89 12.91 24.87
CA ASN A 360 41.33 12.62 24.90
C ASN A 360 41.98 12.94 23.55
N GLU A 361 41.40 12.44 22.46
CA GLU A 361 41.88 12.69 21.09
C GLU A 361 41.90 14.19 20.76
N LYS A 362 40.90 14.96 21.20
CA LYS A 362 40.90 16.42 21.05
C LYS A 362 42.08 17.06 21.77
N THR A 363 42.36 16.65 23.01
CA THR A 363 43.52 17.18 23.75
C THR A 363 44.84 16.79 23.10
N ASP A 364 44.93 15.60 22.50
CA ASP A 364 46.14 15.16 21.81
C ASP A 364 46.37 15.92 20.52
N ARG A 365 45.32 16.20 19.74
CA ARG A 365 45.40 17.13 18.60
C ARG A 365 45.81 18.54 19.00
N GLU A 366 45.28 19.06 20.11
CA GLU A 366 45.66 20.38 20.61
C GLU A 366 47.16 20.45 20.99
N LYS A 367 47.71 19.38 21.58
CA LYS A 367 49.15 19.25 21.85
C LYS A 367 49.97 19.20 20.56
N GLU A 368 49.55 18.41 19.57
CA GLU A 368 50.23 18.31 18.28
C GLU A 368 50.25 19.66 17.56
N ILE A 369 49.12 20.36 17.51
CA ILE A 369 49.03 21.71 16.94
C ILE A 369 49.98 22.67 17.69
N ALA A 370 50.05 22.60 19.01
CA ALA A 370 50.96 23.43 19.79
C ALA A 370 52.45 23.15 19.46
N ILE A 371 52.82 21.90 19.17
CA ILE A 371 54.18 21.53 18.73
C ILE A 371 54.45 22.11 17.33
N LEU A 372 53.56 21.87 16.37
CA LEU A 372 53.69 22.37 15.00
C LEU A 372 53.76 23.90 14.94
N LEU A 373 53.01 24.60 15.79
CA LEU A 373 53.08 26.05 15.91
C LEU A 373 54.45 26.53 16.39
N LYS A 374 55.08 25.85 17.36
CA LYS A 374 56.43 26.18 17.81
C LYS A 374 57.45 25.99 16.69
N GLU A 375 57.38 24.86 15.98
CA GLU A 375 58.25 24.58 14.83
C GLU A 375 58.09 25.63 13.73
N ARG A 376 56.83 25.99 13.39
CA ARG A 376 56.55 27.07 12.44
C ARG A 376 57.18 28.39 12.87
N THR A 377 57.06 28.78 14.14
CA THR A 377 57.64 30.03 14.62
C THR A 377 59.17 30.02 14.59
N ALA A 378 59.79 28.86 14.84
CA ALA A 378 61.24 28.70 14.73
C ALA A 378 61.71 28.81 13.28
N LEU A 379 60.99 28.18 12.33
CA LEU A 379 61.27 28.30 10.90
C LEU A 379 61.09 29.73 10.39
N GLU A 380 60.06 30.44 10.83
CA GLU A 380 59.84 31.85 10.46
C GLU A 380 61.00 32.73 10.94
N HIS A 381 61.50 32.50 12.16
CA HIS A 381 62.69 33.18 12.67
C HIS A 381 63.92 32.90 11.81
N GLN A 382 64.20 31.63 11.49
CA GLN A 382 65.31 31.26 10.61
C GLN A 382 65.18 31.89 9.22
N ASN A 383 63.97 31.93 8.66
CA ASN A 383 63.72 32.56 7.37
C ASN A 383 63.98 34.08 7.43
N GLN A 384 63.59 34.75 8.51
CA GLN A 384 63.88 36.17 8.72
C GLN A 384 65.39 36.44 8.79
N GLU A 385 66.15 35.58 9.48
CA GLU A 385 67.62 35.67 9.51
C GLU A 385 68.23 35.50 8.11
N LEU A 386 67.76 34.52 7.33
CA LEU A 386 68.19 34.33 5.94
C LEU A 386 67.88 35.54 5.06
N MET A 387 66.71 36.17 5.23
CA MET A 387 66.36 37.39 4.50
C MET A 387 67.26 38.57 4.88
N ASN A 388 67.62 38.70 6.16
CA ASN A 388 68.55 39.74 6.61
C ASN A 388 69.96 39.52 6.03
N LEU A 389 70.48 38.30 6.10
CA LEU A 389 71.78 37.93 5.52
C LEU A 389 71.80 38.15 4.00
N ARG A 390 70.71 37.81 3.31
CA ARG A 390 70.58 38.07 1.87
C ARG A 390 70.66 39.57 1.57
N SER A 391 69.95 40.40 2.32
CA SER A 391 70.01 41.86 2.17
C SER A 391 71.41 42.43 2.48
N GLU A 392 72.14 41.85 3.43
CA GLU A 392 73.51 42.25 3.74
C GLU A 392 74.47 41.90 2.60
N ILE A 393 74.35 40.70 2.04
CA ILE A 393 75.11 40.25 0.87
C ILE A 393 74.81 41.16 -0.33
N ASP A 394 73.54 41.43 -0.62
CA ASP A 394 73.15 42.35 -1.71
C ASP A 394 73.80 43.74 -1.49
N GLY A 395 73.78 44.26 -0.26
CA GLY A 395 74.47 45.50 0.09
C GLY A 395 75.99 45.43 -0.01
N MET A 396 76.63 44.28 0.25
CA MET A 396 78.06 44.06 0.01
C MET A 396 78.38 44.07 -1.48
N TYR A 397 77.56 43.41 -2.30
CA TYR A 397 77.70 43.42 -3.76
C TYR A 397 77.61 44.84 -4.32
N ASP A 398 76.65 45.65 -3.87
CA ASP A 398 76.53 47.05 -4.30
C ASP A 398 77.76 47.88 -3.91
N ARG A 399 78.30 47.69 -2.69
CA ARG A 399 79.53 48.37 -2.26
C ARG A 399 80.73 47.96 -3.08
N LEU A 400 80.89 46.66 -3.34
CA LEU A 400 81.99 46.14 -4.17
C LEU A 400 81.89 46.68 -5.61
N ALA A 401 80.68 46.79 -6.15
CA ALA A 401 80.46 47.38 -7.47
C ALA A 401 80.86 48.87 -7.49
N MET A 402 80.54 49.64 -6.44
CA MET A 402 81.00 51.03 -6.30
C MET A 402 82.52 51.14 -6.17
N GLU A 403 83.13 50.35 -5.29
CA GLU A 403 84.59 50.36 -5.10
C GLU A 403 85.33 49.95 -6.38
N SER A 404 84.83 48.96 -7.11
CA SER A 404 85.38 48.61 -8.43
C SER A 404 85.28 49.78 -9.42
N LEU A 405 84.22 50.57 -9.37
CA LEU A 405 84.04 51.75 -10.23
C LEU A 405 85.01 52.87 -9.85
N ASP A 406 85.24 53.07 -8.55
CA ASP A 406 86.24 54.01 -8.02
C ASP A 406 87.67 53.58 -8.39
N VAL A 407 88.01 52.30 -8.24
CA VAL A 407 89.31 51.75 -8.64
C VAL A 407 89.54 51.95 -10.14
N MET A 408 88.55 51.65 -10.98
CA MET A 408 88.63 51.89 -12.42
C MET A 408 88.87 53.38 -12.75
N ALA A 409 88.27 54.31 -11.99
CA ALA A 409 88.49 55.74 -12.15
C ALA A 409 89.92 56.16 -11.71
N GLU A 410 90.42 55.62 -10.60
CA GLU A 410 91.78 55.86 -10.13
C GLU A 410 92.84 55.26 -11.07
N GLU A 411 92.62 54.06 -11.60
CA GLU A 411 93.47 53.46 -12.64
C GLU A 411 93.57 54.39 -13.86
N GLN A 412 92.44 54.95 -14.32
CA GLN A 412 92.43 55.92 -15.41
C GLN A 412 93.19 57.21 -15.06
N ASN A 413 93.08 57.70 -13.82
CA ASN A 413 93.83 58.86 -13.34
C ASN A 413 95.35 58.59 -13.25
N LEU A 414 95.74 57.41 -12.77
CA LEU A 414 97.13 56.98 -12.69
C LEU A 414 97.73 56.78 -14.07
N GLU A 415 97.00 56.22 -15.02
CA GLU A 415 97.43 56.11 -16.42
C GLU A 415 97.69 57.51 -17.01
N LYS A 416 96.80 58.46 -16.75
CA LYS A 416 96.99 59.86 -17.12
C LYS A 416 98.24 60.45 -16.47
N LEU A 417 98.44 60.28 -15.16
CA LEU A 417 99.63 60.81 -14.46
C LEU A 417 100.93 60.16 -14.93
N SER A 418 100.94 58.85 -15.16
CA SER A 418 102.06 58.10 -15.72
C SER A 418 102.44 58.64 -17.10
N SER A 419 101.44 58.91 -17.95
CA SER A 419 101.65 59.55 -19.25
C SER A 419 102.24 60.96 -19.12
N ASP A 420 101.82 61.75 -18.13
CA ASP A 420 102.36 63.08 -17.83
C ASP A 420 103.82 63.02 -17.32
N VAL A 421 104.12 62.12 -16.38
CA VAL A 421 105.48 61.92 -15.84
C VAL A 421 106.42 61.44 -16.94
N SER A 422 106.00 60.51 -17.79
CA SER A 422 106.79 60.04 -18.94
C SER A 422 107.12 61.19 -19.89
N ARG A 423 106.14 62.05 -20.20
CA ARG A 423 106.37 63.28 -21.00
C ARG A 423 107.38 64.23 -20.33
N LYS A 424 107.29 64.45 -19.01
CA LYS A 424 108.25 65.30 -18.28
C LYS A 424 109.65 64.68 -18.21
N HIS A 425 109.76 63.39 -17.95
CA HIS A 425 111.03 62.68 -17.91
C HIS A 425 111.74 62.74 -19.27
N GLN A 426 110.98 62.60 -20.35
CA GLN A 426 111.47 62.81 -21.71
C GLN A 426 112.03 64.24 -21.88
N ALA A 427 111.27 65.27 -21.49
CA ALA A 427 111.73 66.66 -21.56
C ALA A 427 112.98 66.95 -20.70
N VAL A 428 113.09 66.36 -19.50
CA VAL A 428 114.29 66.47 -18.66
C VAL A 428 115.47 65.75 -19.30
N SER A 429 115.25 64.57 -19.89
CA SER A 429 116.31 63.84 -20.59
C SER A 429 116.83 64.63 -21.81
N GLU A 430 115.94 65.28 -22.54
CA GLU A 430 116.28 66.23 -23.61
C GLU A 430 117.06 67.46 -23.08
N SER A 431 116.65 68.02 -21.95
CA SER A 431 117.37 69.14 -21.33
C SER A 431 118.75 68.71 -20.81
N LYS A 432 118.85 67.50 -20.24
CA LYS A 432 120.12 66.92 -19.79
C LYS A 432 121.06 66.71 -20.97
N SER A 433 120.58 66.15 -22.09
CA SER A 433 121.42 65.99 -23.28
C SER A 433 121.90 67.33 -23.82
N TYR A 434 121.07 68.38 -23.77
CA TYR A 434 121.47 69.75 -24.10
C TYR A 434 122.57 70.29 -23.17
N LEU A 435 122.40 70.17 -21.84
CA LEU A 435 123.40 70.60 -20.86
C LEU A 435 124.69 69.78 -20.94
N GLU A 436 124.61 68.50 -21.28
CA GLU A 436 125.78 67.65 -21.47
C GLU A 436 126.56 68.07 -22.73
N ALA A 437 125.85 68.43 -23.81
CA ALA A 437 126.46 69.08 -24.98
C ALA A 437 127.08 70.45 -24.64
N GLU A 438 126.44 71.25 -23.78
CA GLU A 438 126.99 72.54 -23.32
C GLU A 438 128.22 72.35 -22.42
N LYS A 439 128.18 71.38 -21.49
CA LYS A 439 129.35 70.98 -20.69
C LYS A 439 130.48 70.52 -21.59
N GLU A 440 130.19 69.72 -22.62
CA GLU A 440 131.17 69.27 -23.60
C GLU A 440 131.78 70.47 -24.36
N ALA A 441 130.96 71.42 -24.80
CA ALA A 441 131.40 72.67 -25.41
C ALA A 441 132.25 73.53 -24.46
N LEU A 442 131.90 73.60 -23.18
CA LEU A 442 132.69 74.28 -22.15
C LEU A 442 134.02 73.58 -21.88
N THR A 443 134.08 72.24 -21.89
CA THR A 443 135.36 71.51 -21.85
C THR A 443 136.20 71.79 -23.09
N MET A 444 135.59 71.91 -24.28
CA MET A 444 136.30 72.35 -25.48
C MET A 444 136.85 73.79 -25.31
N LEU A 445 136.06 74.74 -24.79
CA LEU A 445 136.52 76.11 -24.51
C LEU A 445 137.65 76.16 -23.45
N ARG A 446 137.59 75.30 -22.43
CA ARG A 446 138.63 75.21 -21.40
C ARG A 446 139.94 74.61 -21.95
N SER A 447 139.85 73.75 -22.97
CA SER A 447 141.03 73.30 -23.73
C SER A 447 141.57 74.33 -24.74
N VAL A 448 140.81 75.40 -25.06
CA VAL A 448 141.20 76.44 -26.03
C VAL A 448 141.88 77.66 -25.38
N PHE A 449 141.57 78.02 -24.13
CA PHE A 449 142.09 79.25 -23.49
C PHE A 449 143.33 79.10 -22.61
N ILE A 450 143.95 77.92 -22.56
CA ILE A 450 145.28 77.73 -21.94
C ILE A 450 146.18 76.99 -22.93
N HIS A 451 146.82 77.76 -23.81
CA HIS A 451 148.17 77.46 -24.26
C HIS A 451 149.05 78.73 -24.21
N PRO A 452 150.28 78.65 -23.65
CA PRO A 452 151.21 79.77 -23.57
C PRO A 452 152.22 79.81 -24.73
N LEU A 453 152.52 81.04 -25.19
CA LEU A 453 153.81 81.62 -25.67
C LEU A 453 154.41 81.08 -26.99
N PRO A 454 155.43 81.73 -27.64
CA PRO A 454 156.05 83.06 -27.48
C PRO A 454 156.14 83.84 -28.84
N PHE A 455 156.80 85.00 -28.90
CA PHE A 455 157.03 85.73 -30.17
C PHE A 455 157.86 84.94 -31.20
N THR A 456 157.29 84.69 -32.39
CA THR A 456 157.72 85.13 -33.73
C THR A 456 156.60 84.91 -34.73
#